data_AF-A0A4S3JPG1-F1
#
_entry.id   AF-A0A4S3JPG1-F1
#
_cell.length_a   1.000
_cell.length_b   1.000
_cell.length_c   1.000
_cell.angle_alpha   90.00
_cell.angle_beta   90.00
_cell.angle_gamma   90.00
#
_symmetry.space_group_name_H-M   'P 1'
#
loop_
_entity.id
_entity.type
_entity.pdbx_description
1 polymer ?
#
loop_
_entity_poly.entity_id
_entity_poly.type
_entity_poly.pdbx_seq_one_letter_code
_entity_poly.pdbx_strand_id
1 'polypeptide(L)'
;MMGSMSARPGMLVEPAGYITSNDALKWKDLELYMVKHLEYPTCQTRPLKVKHKLNKGKRNKVVASVFTYTERNDNLALCVIQDILELAILDYAFASKHIKCSRDIWHYTHVPYHRLSTPIHFKESMKVIPIFRRAVNDSEGK
;
A
#
# COMPACT_ATOMS: atom_id res chain seq x y z
N MET A 1 -2.09 -10.60 12.85
CA MET A 1 -2.36 -9.89 11.56
C MET A 1 -2.55 -8.42 11.91
N MET A 2 -2.09 -7.35 11.26
CA MET A 2 -2.33 -5.95 11.70
C MET A 2 -3.24 -5.22 10.69
N GLY A 3 -3.97 -4.19 11.13
CA GLY A 3 -4.99 -3.51 10.35
C GLY A 3 -5.16 -2.06 10.79
N SER A 4 -5.12 -1.14 9.83
CA SER A 4 -5.35 0.29 10.07
C SER A 4 -6.86 0.56 10.20
N MET A 5 -7.28 1.17 11.31
CA MET A 5 -8.69 1.50 11.54
C MET A 5 -9.00 2.97 11.24
N SER A 6 -10.05 3.22 10.45
CA SER A 6 -10.57 4.58 10.20
C SER A 6 -11.12 5.27 11.46
N ALA A 7 -11.43 4.51 12.51
CA ALA A 7 -11.95 5.05 13.76
C ALA A 7 -10.87 5.56 14.72
N ARG A 8 -9.60 5.20 14.49
CA ARG A 8 -8.43 5.65 15.25
C ARG A 8 -7.25 5.80 14.29
N PRO A 9 -7.14 6.95 13.61
CA PRO A 9 -6.00 7.24 12.72
C PRO A 9 -4.69 7.04 13.48
N GLY A 10 -3.79 6.20 12.97
CA GLY A 10 -2.51 5.86 13.61
C GLY A 10 -2.48 4.56 14.42
N MET A 11 -3.62 3.88 14.62
CA MET A 11 -3.65 2.60 15.33
C MET A 11 -3.55 1.40 14.36
N LEU A 12 -2.45 0.65 14.45
CA LEU A 12 -2.27 -0.66 13.82
C LEU A 12 -2.85 -1.74 14.74
N VAL A 13 -4.06 -2.23 14.46
CA VAL A 13 -4.78 -3.21 15.30
C VAL A 13 -4.58 -4.60 14.78
N GLU A 14 -4.31 -5.58 15.64
CA GLU A 14 -4.33 -6.97 15.20
C GLU A 14 -5.79 -7.42 14.90
N PRO A 15 -6.30 -7.78 13.69
CA PRO A 15 -7.62 -8.40 13.58
C PRO A 15 -7.54 -9.87 13.99
N ALA A 16 -6.99 -10.16 15.16
CA ALA A 16 -7.28 -11.40 15.86
C ALA A 16 -8.63 -11.19 16.58
N GLY A 17 -9.71 -11.73 16.04
CA GLY A 17 -10.93 -11.88 16.85
C GLY A 17 -12.27 -11.60 16.18
N TYR A 18 -12.52 -12.03 14.94
CA TYR A 18 -13.91 -12.29 14.57
C TYR A 18 -14.08 -13.60 13.82
N ILE A 19 -14.73 -14.53 14.53
CA ILE A 19 -15.46 -15.72 14.07
C ILE A 19 -15.10 -16.12 12.64
N THR A 20 -14.13 -17.03 12.54
CA THR A 20 -13.76 -17.89 11.39
C THR A 20 -12.93 -17.33 10.22
N SER A 21 -12.60 -16.03 10.12
CA SER A 21 -11.62 -15.59 9.09
C SER A 21 -10.81 -14.33 9.44
N ASN A 22 -9.53 -14.36 9.08
CA ASN A 22 -8.57 -13.28 9.31
C ASN A 22 -8.74 -12.23 8.18
N ASP A 23 -9.64 -11.27 8.39
CA ASP A 23 -9.93 -10.22 7.42
C ASP A 23 -9.04 -8.98 7.68
N ALA A 24 -8.17 -8.66 6.72
CA ALA A 24 -7.25 -7.53 6.77
C ALA A 24 -7.04 -6.88 5.40
N LEU A 25 -6.38 -5.72 5.42
CA LEU A 25 -5.91 -5.05 4.22
C LEU A 25 -4.84 -5.89 3.54
N LYS A 26 -5.07 -6.27 2.28
CA LYS A 26 -4.19 -7.11 1.48
C LYS A 26 -3.59 -6.31 0.33
N TRP A 27 -2.51 -6.81 -0.27
CA TRP A 27 -1.87 -6.14 -1.41
C TRP A 27 -2.81 -5.92 -2.59
N LYS A 28 -3.80 -6.81 -2.81
CA LYS A 28 -4.84 -6.62 -3.85
C LYS A 28 -5.77 -5.43 -3.63
N ASP A 29 -5.85 -4.93 -2.41
CA ASP A 29 -6.70 -3.80 -2.05
C ASP A 29 -5.97 -2.46 -2.26
N LEU A 30 -4.69 -2.49 -2.65
CA LEU A 30 -3.87 -1.34 -2.99
C LEU A 30 -3.69 -1.20 -4.51
N GLU A 31 -3.75 0.04 -4.99
CA GLU A 31 -3.32 0.40 -6.33
C GLU A 31 -2.39 1.62 -6.25
N LEU A 32 -1.14 1.43 -6.61
CA LEU A 32 -0.10 2.46 -6.57
C LEU A 32 0.16 2.99 -7.98
N TYR A 33 0.33 4.30 -8.09
CA TYR A 33 0.61 4.96 -9.36
C TYR A 33 1.76 5.95 -9.20
N MET A 34 2.52 6.15 -10.27
CA MET A 34 3.30 7.35 -10.49
C MET A 34 2.48 8.29 -11.39
N VAL A 35 2.29 9.55 -10.98
CA VAL A 35 1.45 10.52 -11.69
C VAL A 35 2.24 11.81 -11.92
N LYS A 36 2.09 12.41 -13.11
CA LYS A 36 2.66 13.73 -13.40
C LYS A 36 1.84 14.83 -12.75
N HIS A 37 2.50 15.84 -12.22
CA HIS A 37 1.81 17.08 -11.88
C HIS A 37 1.41 17.80 -13.18
N LEU A 38 0.16 18.26 -13.28
CA LEU A 38 -0.36 18.89 -14.51
C LEU A 38 0.32 20.23 -14.79
N GLU A 39 0.61 21.01 -13.75
CA GLU A 39 1.22 22.34 -13.86
C GLU A 39 2.76 22.28 -13.90
N TYR A 40 3.35 21.22 -13.34
CA TYR A 40 4.81 21.08 -13.19
C TYR A 40 5.24 19.67 -13.63
N PRO A 41 5.39 19.41 -14.94
CA PRO A 41 5.65 18.06 -15.45
C PRO A 41 6.94 17.39 -14.94
N THR A 42 7.87 18.19 -14.42
CA THR A 42 9.10 17.73 -13.75
C THR A 42 8.82 17.15 -12.36
N CYS A 43 7.70 17.52 -11.74
CA CYS A 43 7.23 16.99 -10.47
C CYS A 43 6.35 15.76 -10.71
N GLN A 44 6.66 14.68 -9.98
CA GLN A 44 5.88 13.45 -9.99
C GLN A 44 5.39 13.17 -8.57
N THR A 45 4.16 12.66 -8.46
CA THR A 45 3.55 12.28 -7.19
C THR A 45 3.12 10.83 -7.22
N ARG A 46 3.10 10.19 -6.05
CA ARG A 46 2.79 8.77 -5.91
C ARG A 46 1.47 8.55 -5.18
N PRO A 47 0.31 8.79 -5.82
CA PRO A 47 -0.96 8.52 -5.17
C PRO A 47 -1.17 7.02 -4.99
N LEU A 48 -1.68 6.67 -3.81
CA LEU A 48 -2.05 5.31 -3.46
C LEU A 48 -3.57 5.25 -3.29
N LYS A 49 -4.24 4.45 -4.11
CA LYS A 49 -5.65 4.14 -3.91
C LYS A 49 -5.77 2.90 -3.05
N VAL A 50 -6.63 2.96 -2.04
CA VAL A 50 -6.85 1.88 -1.10
C VAL A 50 -8.32 1.56 -1.05
N LYS A 51 -8.67 0.29 -1.25
CA LYS A 51 -10.03 -0.23 -1.11
C LYS A 51 -10.24 -0.67 0.33
N HIS A 52 -10.86 0.20 1.12
CA HIS A 52 -11.16 -0.07 2.52
C HIS A 52 -12.45 -0.90 2.64
N LYS A 53 -12.28 -2.18 2.96
CA LYS A 53 -13.38 -3.09 3.28
C LYS A 53 -13.69 -3.15 4.78
N LEU A 54 -12.76 -2.68 5.62
CA LEU A 54 -12.80 -2.91 7.07
C LEU A 54 -13.10 -1.66 7.90
N ASN A 55 -13.82 -0.69 7.33
CA ASN A 55 -14.17 0.54 8.05
C ASN A 55 -15.17 0.26 9.18
N LYS A 56 -14.98 0.94 10.32
CA LYS A 56 -15.87 0.84 11.48
C LYS A 56 -17.30 1.21 11.08
N GLY A 57 -18.27 0.36 11.42
CA GLY A 57 -19.69 0.55 11.07
C GLY A 57 -20.02 0.38 9.58
N LYS A 58 -19.03 0.11 8.72
CA LYS A 58 -19.20 -0.11 7.28
C LYS A 58 -18.33 -1.27 6.77
N ARG A 59 -18.22 -2.33 7.58
CA ARG A 59 -17.41 -3.52 7.26
C ARG A 59 -18.06 -4.34 6.15
N ASN A 60 -17.27 -4.77 5.17
CA ASN A 60 -17.66 -5.66 4.08
C ASN A 60 -18.99 -5.27 3.41
N LYS A 61 -19.20 -3.97 3.20
CA LYS A 61 -20.32 -3.49 2.38
C LYS A 61 -20.17 -3.98 0.94
N VAL A 62 -21.30 -4.19 0.28
CA VAL A 62 -21.39 -4.57 -1.14
C VAL A 62 -20.52 -3.67 -2.02
N VAL A 63 -20.44 -2.38 -1.69
CA VAL A 63 -19.51 -1.43 -2.30
C VAL A 63 -18.47 -0.99 -1.27
N ALA A 64 -17.21 -1.36 -1.50
CA ALA A 64 -16.09 -0.94 -0.66
C ALA A 64 -15.77 0.54 -0.87
N SER A 65 -15.43 1.25 0.21
CA SER A 65 -15.01 2.65 0.11
C SER A 65 -13.57 2.72 -0.43
N VAL A 66 -13.34 3.55 -1.45
CA VAL A 66 -12.01 3.76 -2.02
C VAL A 66 -11.50 5.12 -1.57
N PHE A 67 -10.33 5.15 -0.95
CA PHE A 67 -9.66 6.38 -0.53
C PHE A 67 -8.38 6.55 -1.36
N THR A 68 -8.08 7.79 -1.73
CA THR A 68 -6.83 8.14 -2.39
C THR A 68 -5.95 8.86 -1.37
N TYR A 69 -4.79 8.29 -1.09
CA TYR A 69 -3.76 8.90 -0.28
C TYR A 69 -2.78 9.63 -1.19
N THR A 70 -2.38 10.83 -0.79
CA THR A 70 -1.37 11.63 -1.47
C THR A 70 -0.09 11.60 -0.66
N GLU A 71 1.04 11.62 -1.37
CA GLU A 71 2.34 11.67 -0.73
C GLU A 71 2.49 12.95 0.09
N ARG A 72 3.10 12.82 1.27
CA ARG A 72 3.40 13.94 2.17
C ARG A 72 4.86 14.30 2.01
N ASN A 73 5.14 15.60 1.84
CA ASN A 73 6.50 16.13 1.73
C ASN A 73 6.92 16.94 2.97
N ASP A 74 6.02 17.11 3.95
CA ASP A 74 6.29 17.86 5.17
C ASP A 74 6.97 16.99 6.25
N ASN A 75 6.53 15.74 6.40
CA ASN A 75 7.18 14.76 7.27
C ASN A 75 7.07 13.35 6.66
N LEU A 76 8.21 12.82 6.23
CA LEU A 76 8.30 11.50 5.60
C LEU A 76 7.90 10.37 6.56
N ALA A 77 8.17 10.50 7.86
CA ALA A 77 7.81 9.49 8.87
C ALA A 77 6.30 9.40 9.12
N LEU A 78 5.52 10.37 8.65
CA LEU A 78 4.05 10.35 8.71
C LEU A 78 3.42 10.06 7.34
N CYS A 79 4.25 9.74 6.34
CA CYS A 79 3.77 9.44 5.01
C CYS A 79 3.44 7.95 4.87
N VAL A 80 2.15 7.62 4.99
CA VAL A 80 1.63 6.25 4.83
C VAL A 80 2.10 5.58 3.53
N ILE A 81 2.30 6.34 2.45
CA ILE A 81 2.79 5.79 1.19
C ILE A 81 4.23 5.29 1.35
N GLN A 82 5.11 6.01 2.05
CA GLN A 82 6.48 5.56 2.31
C GLN A 82 6.48 4.28 3.15
N ASP A 83 5.64 4.20 4.19
CA ASP A 83 5.51 2.98 5.01
C ASP A 83 5.09 1.77 4.17
N ILE A 84 4.10 1.95 3.28
CA ILE A 84 3.65 0.89 2.37
C ILE A 84 4.74 0.49 1.37
N LEU A 85 5.51 1.45 0.85
CA LEU A 85 6.61 1.18 -0.07
C LEU A 85 7.71 0.38 0.61
N GLU A 86 8.06 0.73 1.84
CA GLU A 86 9.07 0.01 2.63
C GLU A 86 8.63 -1.43 2.91
N LEU A 87 7.39 -1.61 3.37
CA LEU A 87 6.80 -2.95 3.56
C LEU A 87 6.79 -3.74 2.25
N ALA A 88 6.45 -3.11 1.12
CA ALA A 88 6.45 -3.77 -0.18
C ALA A 88 7.84 -4.21 -0.63
N ILE A 89 8.89 -3.46 -0.29
CA ILE A 89 10.29 -3.83 -0.57
C ILE A 89 10.69 -5.03 0.28
N LEU A 90 10.43 -4.98 1.59
CA LEU A 90 10.73 -6.07 2.52
C LEU A 90 10.01 -7.37 2.13
N ASP A 91 8.77 -7.25 1.65
CA ASP A 91 7.97 -8.37 1.17
C ASP A 91 8.32 -8.84 -0.25
N TYR A 92 9.24 -8.17 -0.95
CA TYR A 92 9.48 -8.36 -2.38
C TYR A 92 8.18 -8.35 -3.20
N ALA A 93 7.26 -7.45 -2.86
CA ALA A 93 5.89 -7.46 -3.32
C ALA A 93 5.71 -6.93 -4.76
N PHE A 94 6.66 -6.16 -5.29
CA PHE A 94 6.57 -5.58 -6.62
C PHE A 94 6.69 -6.61 -7.74
N ALA A 95 5.84 -6.49 -8.76
CA ALA A 95 5.89 -7.34 -9.95
C ALA A 95 7.14 -7.06 -10.82
N SER A 96 7.66 -5.84 -10.78
CA SER A 96 8.88 -5.48 -11.49
C SER A 96 10.11 -6.11 -10.83
N LYS A 97 10.90 -6.83 -11.62
CA LYS A 97 12.20 -7.39 -11.20
C LYS A 97 13.28 -6.32 -10.92
N HIS A 98 13.03 -5.08 -11.35
CA HIS A 98 13.99 -3.97 -11.25
C HIS A 98 13.82 -3.15 -9.97
N ILE A 99 12.67 -3.24 -9.30
CA ILE A 99 12.41 -2.50 -8.06
C ILE A 99 12.89 -3.35 -6.89
N LYS A 100 14.08 -3.06 -6.35
CA LYS A 100 14.69 -3.75 -5.21
C LYS A 100 14.86 -2.85 -3.99
N CYS A 101 14.94 -1.54 -4.20
CA CYS A 101 15.02 -0.54 -3.13
C CYS A 101 14.08 0.64 -3.41
N SER A 102 13.88 1.51 -2.41
CA SER A 102 12.94 2.63 -2.51
C SER A 102 13.30 3.60 -3.65
N ARG A 103 14.59 3.74 -3.95
CA ARG A 103 15.08 4.62 -5.02
C ARG A 103 14.75 4.11 -6.41
N ASP A 104 14.67 2.79 -6.60
CA ASP A 104 14.37 2.16 -7.89
C ASP A 104 12.99 2.53 -8.41
N ILE A 105 12.05 2.82 -7.51
CA ILE A 105 10.72 3.29 -7.88
C ILE A 105 10.85 4.57 -8.71
N TRP A 106 11.64 5.54 -8.25
CA TRP A 106 11.85 6.79 -8.97
C TRP A 106 12.62 6.60 -10.29
N HIS A 107 13.58 5.68 -10.32
CA HIS A 107 14.39 5.44 -11.50
C HIS A 107 13.65 4.69 -12.62
N TYR A 108 12.79 3.73 -12.27
CA TYR A 108 12.18 2.82 -13.25
C TYR A 108 10.69 3.04 -13.51
N THR A 109 9.99 3.88 -12.73
CA THR A 109 8.55 4.11 -12.90
C THR A 109 8.22 5.48 -13.52
N HIS A 110 9.09 5.96 -14.41
CA HIS A 110 8.88 7.22 -15.11
C HIS A 110 7.59 7.17 -15.96
N VAL A 111 6.81 8.25 -15.91
CA VAL A 111 5.57 8.37 -16.67
C VAL A 111 5.87 8.75 -18.13
N PRO A 112 5.54 7.90 -19.13
CA PRO A 112 5.79 8.19 -20.55
C PRO A 112 5.16 9.52 -20.99
N TYR A 113 5.74 10.20 -21.99
CA TYR A 113 5.26 11.54 -22.43
C TYR A 113 3.77 11.57 -22.73
N HIS A 114 3.27 10.57 -23.47
CA HIS A 114 1.87 10.43 -23.88
C HIS A 114 0.90 9.99 -22.77
N ARG A 115 1.38 9.74 -21.54
CA ARG A 115 0.55 9.33 -20.39
C ARG A 115 0.60 10.35 -19.26
N LEU A 116 -0.46 10.36 -18.48
CA LEU A 116 -0.57 11.14 -17.24
C LEU A 116 -0.12 10.33 -16.01
N SER A 117 -0.14 9.00 -16.11
CA SER A 117 0.24 8.11 -15.02
C SER A 117 0.85 6.80 -15.50
N THR A 118 1.56 6.13 -14.60
CA THR A 118 2.08 4.77 -14.77
C THR A 118 1.75 3.95 -13.53
N PRO A 119 0.99 2.85 -13.66
CA PRO A 119 0.69 1.98 -12.53
C PRO A 119 1.93 1.23 -12.09
N ILE A 120 2.08 1.04 -10.77
CA ILE A 120 3.10 0.22 -10.16
C ILE A 120 2.41 -1.04 -9.65
N HIS A 121 2.73 -2.18 -10.25
CA HIS A 121 2.04 -3.44 -9.99
C HIS A 121 2.69 -4.25 -8.88
N PHE A 122 1.86 -4.87 -8.05
CA PHE A 122 2.25 -5.93 -7.11
C PHE A 122 2.14 -7.31 -7.79
N LYS A 123 2.95 -8.27 -7.33
CA LYS A 123 2.93 -9.66 -7.82
C LYS A 123 1.57 -10.31 -7.58
N GLU A 124 1.15 -11.17 -8.51
CA GLU A 124 -0.09 -11.94 -8.37
C GLU A 124 -0.09 -12.81 -7.12
N SER A 125 1.05 -13.46 -6.83
CA SER A 125 1.23 -14.30 -5.65
C SER A 125 1.07 -13.55 -4.33
N MET A 126 1.31 -12.23 -4.34
CA MET A 126 1.26 -11.39 -3.14
C MET A 126 -0.13 -10.83 -2.87
N LYS A 127 -1.03 -10.83 -3.86
CA LYS A 127 -2.34 -10.16 -3.80
C LYS A 127 -3.19 -10.55 -2.58
N VAL A 128 -3.18 -11.81 -2.18
CA VAL A 128 -3.99 -12.31 -1.05
C VAL A 128 -3.30 -12.13 0.31
N ILE A 129 -2.03 -11.76 0.29
CA ILE A 129 -1.21 -11.66 1.48
C ILE A 129 -1.53 -10.34 2.21
N PRO A 130 -1.70 -10.37 3.54
CA PRO A 130 -1.97 -9.17 4.33
C PRO A 130 -0.76 -8.23 4.32
N ILE A 131 -0.97 -6.93 4.30
CA ILE A 131 0.15 -5.96 4.31
C ILE A 131 0.79 -5.94 5.70
N PHE A 132 0.00 -5.67 6.73
CA PHE A 132 0.51 -5.68 8.10
C PHE A 132 0.33 -7.06 8.70
N ARG A 133 1.44 -7.65 9.14
CA ARG A 133 1.50 -9.00 9.69
C ARG A 133 2.18 -8.98 11.04
N ARG A 134 1.85 -9.96 11.87
CA ARG A 134 2.55 -10.18 13.12
C ARG A 134 3.92 -10.77 12.78
N ALA A 135 4.97 -10.36 13.48
CA ALA A 135 6.24 -11.08 13.45
C ALA A 135 5.99 -12.50 13.98
N VAL A 136 6.27 -13.50 13.15
CA VAL A 136 6.17 -14.91 13.53
C VAL A 136 7.60 -15.40 13.59
N ASN A 137 8.04 -15.84 14.77
CA ASN A 137 9.32 -16.52 14.89
C ASN A 137 9.29 -17.71 13.95
N ASP A 138 10.10 -17.65 12.90
CA ASP A 138 10.37 -18.82 12.09
C ASP A 138 11.21 -19.84 12.89
N SER A 139 11.53 -20.97 12.27
CA SER A 139 12.40 -21.99 12.88
C SER A 139 13.81 -21.46 13.21
N GLU A 140 14.19 -20.28 12.72
CA GLU A 140 15.45 -19.60 13.03
C GLU A 140 15.29 -18.54 14.15
N GLY A 141 14.08 -18.31 14.64
CA GLY A 141 13.79 -17.32 15.68
C GLY A 141 13.90 -15.87 15.21
N LYS A 142 13.76 -15.61 13.90
CA LYS A 142 13.72 -14.27 13.30
C LYS A 142 12.29 -13.78 13.08
#